data_AF-A0A9P5PZD1-F1
#
_entry.id   AF-A0A9P5PZD1-F1
#
_cell.length_a   1.000
_cell.length_b   1.000
_cell.length_c   1.000
_cell.angle_alpha   90.00
_cell.angle_beta   90.00
_cell.angle_gamma   90.00
#
_symmetry.space_group_name_H-M   'P 1'
#
loop_
_entity.id
_entity.type
_entity.pdbx_description
1 polymer ?
#
loop_
_entity_poly.entity_id
_entity_poly.type
_entity_poly.pdbx_seq_one_letter_code
_entity_poly.pdbx_strand_id
1 'polypeptide(L)'
;MVYLSECDIFGCKNEYDPETASFTEIRNEFYMFNYNNKTNNCPVCDIVQEESDKQIAMSVKNKTSLAFGGHEFHVHDYVLYSSCDGPGDIGQIVSFDFPRDTSSEPIMVSMKRLGQISSLKEIIPEEEMINERELFCSENHERNYNWVDAKSLIQICHVVAAKYRSIGIENWILHSPDHFYVRYCFPSLNVKTWDSKRCITRKEKTTLCALDVFGGCGAFGLALAEGSSSFDITHAIEIAPSTAQTYKLNSPETTVLNICVNDAVRYIIKKNLNKNNPDDTPITKATGEPVEFSLRPGDTEVLIAGFPWCTLFLHAFEAESIFNLQPTAFNSKYISEWNDIKTNLILPLLSLIDHLRQRIIILENVAGFLSCQLMGVQNGQHHIEGGIKQGALKLLISCLNEMGYQIQFSLLQAGHYGVPQGHV
;
A
#
# COMPACT_ATOMS: atom_id res chain seq x y z
N MET A 1 13.71 -14.50 11.31
CA MET A 1 13.94 -15.92 10.97
C MET A 1 15.43 -16.07 10.69
N VAL A 2 16.10 -17.02 11.33
CA VAL A 2 17.56 -17.19 11.21
C VAL A 2 17.84 -18.05 9.98
N TYR A 3 18.56 -17.50 8.99
CA TYR A 3 18.97 -18.25 7.80
C TYR A 3 20.30 -18.96 8.05
N LEU A 4 20.42 -20.21 7.58
CA LEU A 4 21.69 -20.90 7.42
C LEU A 4 22.29 -20.44 6.08
N SER A 5 23.35 -19.63 6.13
CA SER A 5 24.20 -19.38 4.97
C SER A 5 25.17 -20.55 4.76
N GLU A 6 25.87 -20.63 3.63
CA GLU A 6 26.90 -21.65 3.30
C GLU A 6 28.11 -21.70 4.27
N CYS A 7 28.02 -21.04 5.42
CA CYS A 7 28.93 -21.08 6.55
C CYS A 7 28.07 -21.20 7.82
N ASP A 8 28.50 -21.98 8.83
CA ASP A 8 27.88 -22.18 10.15
C ASP A 8 27.76 -20.87 10.99
N ILE A 9 27.15 -19.84 10.41
CA ILE A 9 27.02 -18.49 10.92
C ILE A 9 25.55 -18.10 10.78
N PHE A 10 24.94 -17.74 11.91
CA PHE A 10 23.59 -17.22 11.95
C PHE A 10 23.55 -15.79 11.44
N GLY A 11 22.70 -15.52 10.44
CA GLY A 11 22.46 -14.17 9.90
C GLY A 11 21.04 -13.66 10.19
N CYS A 12 20.90 -12.35 10.32
CA CYS A 12 19.61 -11.64 10.42
C CYS A 12 19.58 -10.48 9.42
N LYS A 13 18.54 -10.43 8.58
CA LYS A 13 18.32 -9.35 7.60
C LYS A 13 17.19 -8.39 8.01
N ASN A 14 16.15 -8.91 8.67
CA ASN A 14 14.91 -8.20 8.96
C ASN A 14 14.45 -8.42 10.41
N GLU A 15 13.80 -7.40 10.97
CA GLU A 15 13.03 -7.47 12.22
C GLU A 15 11.66 -8.11 11.94
N TYR A 16 11.11 -8.85 12.90
CA TYR A 16 9.77 -9.43 12.79
C TYR A 16 8.89 -8.97 13.95
N ASP A 17 7.75 -8.36 13.62
CA ASP A 17 6.72 -7.99 14.58
C ASP A 17 5.56 -9.01 14.52
N PRO A 18 5.31 -9.79 15.60
CA PRO A 18 4.25 -10.77 15.64
C PRO A 18 2.84 -10.18 15.73
N GLU A 19 2.66 -8.93 16.18
CA GLU A 19 1.34 -8.30 16.30
C GLU A 19 0.81 -7.86 14.94
N THR A 20 1.68 -7.25 14.14
CA THR A 20 1.34 -6.78 12.80
C THR A 20 1.65 -7.78 11.69
N ALA A 21 2.28 -8.91 12.04
CA ALA A 21 2.82 -9.91 11.11
C ALA A 21 3.73 -9.28 10.04
N SER A 22 4.57 -8.33 10.45
CA SER A 22 5.43 -7.57 9.54
C SER A 22 6.90 -7.99 9.63
N PHE A 23 7.57 -7.98 8.48
CA PHE A 23 9.00 -8.12 8.31
C PHE A 23 9.54 -6.79 7.82
N THR A 24 10.34 -6.10 8.63
CA THR A 24 10.85 -4.76 8.32
C THR A 24 12.38 -4.74 8.35
N GLU A 25 12.97 -3.73 7.74
CA GLU A 25 14.42 -3.53 7.80
C GLU A 25 14.84 -3.37 9.26
N ILE A 26 15.99 -3.94 9.63
CA ILE A 26 16.53 -3.78 10.99
C ILE A 26 16.75 -2.29 11.23
N ARG A 27 16.07 -1.77 12.25
CA ARG A 27 16.17 -0.38 12.70
C ARG A 27 17.64 0.04 12.85
N ASN A 28 18.01 1.18 12.26
CA ASN A 28 19.38 1.70 12.26
C ASN A 28 19.95 1.87 13.67
N GLU A 29 19.06 2.09 14.62
CA GLU A 29 19.28 2.13 16.05
C GLU A 29 20.10 0.90 16.50
N PHE A 30 19.77 -0.31 16.03
CA PHE A 30 20.54 -1.52 16.36
C PHE A 30 22.00 -1.50 15.85
N TYR A 31 22.28 -0.78 14.76
CA TYR A 31 23.62 -0.68 14.15
C TYR A 31 24.46 0.49 14.69
N MET A 32 23.81 1.56 15.15
CA MET A 32 24.47 2.80 15.59
C MET A 32 25.02 2.75 17.03
N PHE A 33 24.85 1.63 17.75
CA PHE A 33 25.35 1.51 19.12
C PHE A 33 26.88 1.43 19.17
N ASN A 34 27.48 2.53 19.62
CA ASN A 34 28.90 2.66 19.93
C ASN A 34 29.40 1.49 20.80
N TYR A 35 30.52 0.89 20.40
CA TYR A 35 31.37 -0.05 21.17
C TYR A 35 31.94 0.54 22.48
N ASN A 36 31.41 1.64 23.00
CA ASN A 36 31.88 2.28 24.22
C ASN A 36 31.21 1.66 25.46
N ASN A 37 31.77 0.52 25.88
CA ASN A 37 31.92 0.08 27.28
C ASN A 37 30.72 0.24 28.22
N LYS A 38 29.59 -0.43 27.94
CA LYS A 38 28.66 -0.84 28.99
C LYS A 38 28.22 -2.29 28.77
N THR A 39 28.42 -3.12 29.78
CA THR A 39 28.13 -4.56 29.78
C THR A 39 26.64 -4.89 29.91
N ASN A 40 25.77 -3.88 30.02
CA ASN A 40 24.31 -4.00 30.17
C ASN A 40 23.58 -3.11 29.15
N ASN A 41 23.80 -3.34 27.86
CA ASN A 41 23.09 -2.62 26.80
C ASN A 41 22.22 -3.61 26.04
N CYS A 42 20.91 -3.58 26.30
CA CYS A 42 19.93 -4.37 25.57
C CYS A 42 19.13 -3.42 24.68
N PRO A 43 19.33 -3.44 23.35
CA PRO A 43 18.60 -2.56 22.43
C PRO A 43 17.08 -2.70 22.53
N VAL A 44 16.58 -3.89 22.91
CA VAL A 44 15.15 -4.10 23.15
C VAL A 44 14.67 -3.34 24.39
N CYS A 45 15.47 -3.30 25.47
CA CYS A 45 15.13 -2.50 26.65
C CYS A 45 15.15 -1.01 26.33
N ASP A 46 16.09 -0.56 25.50
CA ASP A 46 16.15 0.83 25.03
C ASP A 46 14.95 1.15 24.13
N ILE A 47 14.53 0.24 23.23
CA ILE A 47 13.30 0.41 22.43
C ILE A 47 12.05 0.47 23.32
N VAL A 48 11.94 -0.38 24.34
CA VAL A 48 10.82 -0.34 25.31
C VAL A 48 10.83 0.98 26.10
N GLN A 49 12.02 1.48 26.44
CA GLN A 49 12.17 2.80 27.04
C GLN A 49 11.78 3.90 26.05
N GLU A 50 12.20 3.82 24.78
CA GLU A 50 11.79 4.73 23.71
C GLU A 50 10.28 4.71 23.50
N GLU A 51 9.61 3.57 23.59
CA GLU A 51 8.13 3.51 23.52
C GLU A 51 7.47 4.19 24.70
N SER A 52 8.08 4.09 25.88
CA SER A 52 7.67 4.89 27.04
C SER A 52 7.93 6.38 26.81
N ASP A 53 9.05 6.70 26.15
CA ASP A 53 9.45 8.06 25.78
C ASP A 53 8.63 8.62 24.60
N LYS A 54 7.95 7.79 23.77
CA LYS A 54 6.98 8.25 22.73
C LYS A 54 5.82 9.02 23.36
N GLN A 55 5.57 8.87 24.66
CA GLN A 55 4.61 9.68 25.43
C GLN A 55 5.17 11.06 25.82
N ILE A 56 6.41 11.36 25.46
CA ILE A 56 7.09 12.63 25.63
C ILE A 56 7.19 13.27 24.25
N ALA A 57 6.74 14.53 24.13
CA ALA A 57 6.85 15.27 22.88
C ALA A 57 8.31 15.68 22.66
N MET A 58 8.89 15.36 21.50
CA MET A 58 10.30 15.61 21.20
C MET A 58 10.47 16.30 19.85
N SER A 59 11.45 17.21 19.73
CA SER A 59 11.84 17.74 18.42
C SER A 59 12.59 16.69 17.60
N VAL A 60 12.21 16.50 16.34
CA VAL A 60 12.94 15.68 15.37
C VAL A 60 13.49 16.60 14.27
N LYS A 61 14.69 16.29 13.75
CA LYS A 61 15.41 16.94 12.63
C LYS A 61 15.27 18.48 12.52
N ASN A 62 16.34 19.22 12.81
CA ASN A 62 16.44 20.68 12.59
C ASN A 62 15.28 21.52 13.18
N LYS A 63 14.54 21.00 14.18
CA LYS A 63 13.35 21.65 14.76
C LYS A 63 12.21 21.88 13.76
N THR A 64 12.07 20.97 12.79
CA THR A 64 11.03 21.05 11.74
C THR A 64 9.98 19.94 11.82
N SER A 65 10.21 18.91 12.65
CA SER A 65 9.22 17.90 13.00
C SER A 65 9.15 17.67 14.51
N LEU A 66 8.04 17.09 14.94
CA LEU A 66 7.72 16.75 16.33
C LEU A 66 7.28 15.28 16.39
N ALA A 67 7.96 14.48 17.20
CA ALA A 67 7.50 13.12 17.50
C ALA A 67 6.71 13.12 18.80
N PHE A 68 5.48 12.61 18.78
CA PHE A 68 4.62 12.46 19.96
C PHE A 68 3.52 11.42 19.71
N GLY A 69 3.23 10.58 20.71
CA GLY A 69 2.11 9.63 20.66
C GLY A 69 2.25 8.56 19.58
N GLY A 70 3.48 8.26 19.13
CA GLY A 70 3.74 7.33 18.02
C GLY A 70 3.58 7.93 16.63
N HIS A 71 3.30 9.23 16.51
CA HIS A 71 3.25 9.96 15.25
C HIS A 71 4.45 10.91 15.11
N GLU A 72 4.96 11.07 13.89
CA GLU A 72 5.88 12.15 13.52
C GLU A 72 5.10 13.22 12.77
N PHE A 73 4.87 14.34 13.44
CA PHE A 73 4.20 15.50 12.90
C PHE A 73 5.20 16.42 12.22
N HIS A 74 4.88 16.84 11.00
CA HIS A 74 5.71 17.74 10.21
C HIS A 74 5.02 19.07 9.99
N VAL A 75 5.81 20.12 9.73
CA VAL A 75 5.27 21.37 9.20
C VAL A 75 4.50 21.07 7.91
N HIS A 76 3.33 21.68 7.78
CA HIS A 76 2.33 21.48 6.72
C HIS A 76 1.41 20.26 6.85
N ASP A 77 1.62 19.37 7.83
CA ASP A 77 0.66 18.31 8.11
C ASP A 77 -0.66 18.89 8.59
N TYR A 78 -1.76 18.25 8.18
CA TYR A 78 -3.07 18.50 8.77
C TYR A 78 -3.26 17.53 9.93
N VAL A 79 -3.75 18.02 11.05
CA VAL A 79 -3.87 17.24 12.28
C VAL A 79 -5.17 17.54 12.99
N LEU A 80 -5.70 16.51 13.63
CA LEU A 80 -6.75 16.61 14.63
C LEU A 80 -6.10 16.91 15.99
N TYR A 81 -6.60 17.92 16.69
CA TYR A 81 -6.12 18.28 18.02
C TYR A 81 -7.29 18.58 18.96
N SER A 82 -7.06 18.41 20.26
CA SER A 82 -8.09 18.60 21.29
C SER A 82 -8.63 20.04 21.28
N SER A 83 -9.95 20.19 21.26
CA SER A 83 -10.63 21.49 21.39
C SER A 83 -11.17 21.68 22.81
N CYS A 84 -11.35 22.94 23.23
CA CYS A 84 -11.95 23.27 24.52
C CYS A 84 -13.46 22.94 24.56
N ASP A 85 -14.12 23.03 23.40
CA ASP A 85 -15.57 22.93 23.25
C ASP A 85 -15.94 21.99 22.09
N GLY A 86 -15.86 20.66 22.27
CA GLY A 86 -16.40 19.68 21.33
C GLY A 86 -15.40 18.61 20.82
N PRO A 87 -15.74 17.87 19.74
CA PRO A 87 -15.06 16.64 19.29
C PRO A 87 -13.67 16.81 18.65
N GLY A 88 -12.93 17.88 18.98
CA GLY A 88 -11.60 18.19 18.43
C GLY A 88 -11.67 19.15 17.23
N ASP A 89 -10.59 19.90 17.04
CA ASP A 89 -10.40 20.86 15.94
C ASP A 89 -9.39 20.32 14.92
N ILE A 90 -9.52 20.75 13.66
CA ILE A 90 -8.59 20.38 12.59
C ILE A 90 -7.80 21.62 12.20
N GLY A 91 -6.48 21.47 12.03
CA GLY A 91 -5.62 22.56 11.60
C GLY A 91 -4.40 22.06 10.85
N GLN A 92 -3.73 22.97 10.15
CA GLN A 92 -2.46 22.72 9.51
C GLN A 92 -1.31 23.21 10.39
N ILE A 93 -0.27 22.40 10.58
CA ILE A 93 0.93 22.81 11.32
C ILE A 93 1.68 23.85 10.50
N VAL A 94 1.97 24.99 11.11
CA VAL A 94 2.75 26.09 10.50
C VAL A 94 4.19 26.09 11.00
N SER A 95 4.38 25.91 12.31
CA SER A 95 5.71 25.87 12.93
C SER A 95 5.64 25.27 14.34
N PHE A 96 6.79 24.83 14.84
CA PHE A 96 6.97 24.39 16.21
C PHE A 96 7.83 25.41 16.97
N ASP A 97 7.45 25.72 18.20
CA ASP A 97 8.27 26.49 19.14
C ASP A 97 8.78 25.56 20.24
N PHE A 98 10.09 25.33 20.19
CA PHE A 98 10.78 24.46 21.12
C PHE A 98 11.50 25.31 22.18
N PRO A 99 11.22 25.09 23.48
CA PRO A 99 11.85 25.85 24.55
C PRO A 99 13.38 25.74 24.48
N ARG A 100 14.06 26.81 24.92
CA ARG A 100 15.52 26.95 24.80
C ARG A 100 16.30 26.19 25.87
N ASP A 101 15.67 25.91 27.02
CA ASP A 101 16.26 25.23 28.17
C ASP A 101 15.42 23.99 28.56
N THR A 102 15.99 23.10 29.38
CA THR A 102 15.28 21.95 30.02
C THR A 102 14.32 22.41 31.12
N SER A 103 13.63 23.53 30.92
CA SER A 103 12.49 23.92 31.73
C SER A 103 11.31 22.99 31.41
N SER A 104 10.41 22.82 32.37
CA SER A 104 9.14 22.10 32.20
C SER A 104 8.14 22.84 31.29
N GLU A 105 8.63 23.71 30.38
CA GLU A 105 7.79 24.46 29.46
C GLU A 105 7.31 23.55 28.34
N PRO A 106 6.01 23.59 27.99
CA PRO A 106 5.47 22.74 26.93
C PRO A 106 6.01 23.15 25.56
N ILE A 107 6.17 22.18 24.66
CA ILE A 107 6.41 22.46 23.25
C ILE A 107 5.12 23.03 22.67
N MET A 108 5.21 24.21 22.07
CA MET A 108 4.06 24.89 21.49
C MET A 108 4.04 24.70 19.97
N VAL A 109 2.86 24.45 19.41
CA VAL A 109 2.65 24.25 17.99
C VAL A 109 1.79 25.38 17.46
N SER A 110 2.31 26.11 16.48
CA SER A 110 1.53 27.12 15.76
C SER A 110 0.73 26.41 14.67
N MET A 111 -0.58 26.54 14.78
CA MET A 111 -1.57 25.91 13.93
C MET A 111 -2.29 26.96 13.10
N LYS A 112 -2.57 26.63 11.86
CA LYS A 112 -3.58 27.30 11.05
C LYS A 112 -4.86 26.48 11.13
N ARG A 113 -5.75 26.82 12.06
CA ARG A 113 -7.05 26.15 12.21
C ARG A 113 -7.87 26.25 10.92
N LEU A 114 -8.55 25.15 10.59
CA LEU A 114 -9.55 25.05 9.55
C LEU A 114 -10.94 25.18 10.17
N GLY A 115 -11.85 25.88 9.51
CA GLY A 115 -13.25 25.94 9.92
C GLY A 115 -14.06 24.85 9.25
N GLN A 116 -15.12 24.38 9.90
CA GLN A 116 -16.07 23.44 9.29
C GLN A 116 -17.12 24.22 8.50
N ILE A 117 -17.47 23.78 7.28
CA ILE A 117 -18.53 24.44 6.50
C ILE A 117 -19.89 24.35 7.21
N SER A 118 -20.13 23.28 7.98
CA SER A 118 -21.33 23.09 8.80
C SER A 118 -21.58 24.22 9.81
N SER A 119 -20.54 24.90 10.29
CA SER A 119 -20.68 26.01 11.25
C SER A 119 -21.20 27.30 10.59
N LEU A 120 -21.20 27.38 9.26
CA LEU A 120 -21.64 28.54 8.49
C LEU A 120 -23.08 28.43 7.98
N LYS A 121 -23.87 27.48 8.50
CA LYS A 121 -25.22 27.17 8.02
C LYS A 121 -26.15 28.38 7.90
N GLU A 122 -26.00 29.39 8.76
CA GLU A 122 -26.83 30.60 8.73
C GLU A 122 -26.53 31.57 7.56
N ILE A 123 -25.32 31.49 6.99
CA ILE A 123 -24.87 32.39 5.93
C ILE A 123 -24.75 31.68 4.56
N ILE A 124 -24.84 30.35 4.54
CA ILE A 124 -24.79 29.54 3.33
C ILE A 124 -26.14 29.63 2.60
N PRO A 125 -26.16 29.86 1.26
CA PRO A 125 -27.38 29.81 0.47
C PRO A 125 -28.08 28.45 0.57
N GLU A 126 -29.42 28.42 0.58
CA GLU A 126 -30.20 27.17 0.75
C GLU A 126 -29.90 26.09 -0.30
N GLU A 127 -29.41 26.49 -1.48
CA GLU A 127 -29.06 25.62 -2.60
C GLU A 127 -27.71 24.90 -2.42
N GLU A 128 -26.83 25.41 -1.55
CA GLU A 128 -25.52 24.82 -1.32
C GLU A 128 -25.65 23.69 -0.30
N MET A 129 -25.39 22.46 -0.74
CA MET A 129 -25.33 21.31 0.17
C MET A 129 -24.24 21.51 1.23
N ILE A 130 -24.46 21.04 2.45
CA ILE A 130 -23.48 21.08 3.53
C ILE A 130 -23.02 19.65 3.82
N ASN A 131 -21.70 19.43 3.85
CA ASN A 131 -21.11 18.17 4.25
C ASN A 131 -20.25 18.38 5.50
N GLU A 132 -20.39 17.49 6.48
CA GLU A 132 -19.68 17.56 7.77
C GLU A 132 -18.14 17.40 7.64
N ARG A 133 -17.68 16.74 6.57
CA ARG A 133 -16.25 16.56 6.24
C ARG A 133 -15.68 17.64 5.33
N GLU A 134 -16.49 18.65 4.99
CA GLU A 134 -16.05 19.81 4.23
C GLU A 134 -15.55 20.91 5.16
N LEU A 135 -14.28 21.26 4.96
CA LEU A 135 -13.60 22.31 5.68
C LEU A 135 -13.42 23.55 4.81
N PHE A 136 -13.15 24.68 5.46
CA PHE A 136 -12.69 25.90 4.82
C PHE A 136 -11.41 26.39 5.49
N CYS A 137 -10.54 27.02 4.71
CA CYS A 137 -9.33 27.63 5.26
C CYS A 137 -9.48 29.15 5.37
N SER A 138 -8.68 29.75 6.23
CA SER A 138 -8.51 31.20 6.31
C SER A 138 -7.33 31.67 5.45
N GLU A 139 -7.19 32.97 5.21
CA GLU A 139 -5.99 33.53 4.57
C GLU A 139 -4.75 33.36 5.46
N ASN A 140 -3.57 33.31 4.82
CA ASN A 140 -2.29 33.22 5.51
C ASN A 140 -1.94 34.57 6.16
N HIS A 141 -2.43 34.77 7.38
CA HIS A 141 -2.19 35.94 8.18
C HIS A 141 -1.94 35.51 9.64
N GLU A 142 -0.96 36.07 10.33
CA GLU A 142 -0.56 35.62 11.69
C GLU A 142 -1.71 35.60 12.70
N ARG A 143 -2.65 36.55 12.58
CA ARG A 143 -3.89 36.62 13.37
C ARG A 143 -4.82 35.41 13.22
N ASN A 144 -4.66 34.61 12.17
CA ASN A 144 -5.42 33.39 11.91
C ASN A 144 -4.72 32.14 12.46
N TYR A 145 -3.56 32.29 13.12
CA TYR A 145 -2.84 31.19 13.74
C TYR A 145 -3.15 31.10 15.23
N ASN A 146 -3.26 29.87 15.71
CA ASN A 146 -3.46 29.55 17.12
C ASN A 146 -2.29 28.70 17.63
N TRP A 147 -1.88 28.96 18.86
CA TRP A 147 -0.84 28.17 19.51
C TRP A 147 -1.50 27.13 20.41
N VAL A 148 -1.09 25.87 20.27
CA VAL A 148 -1.57 24.74 21.08
C VAL A 148 -0.39 24.00 21.68
N ASP A 149 -0.61 23.33 22.81
CA ASP A 149 0.37 22.42 23.39
C ASP A 149 0.55 21.22 22.44
N ALA A 150 1.78 20.77 22.22
CA ALA A 150 2.10 19.55 21.48
C ALA A 150 1.30 18.33 21.96
N LYS A 151 1.00 18.25 23.26
CA LYS A 151 0.21 17.15 23.85
C LYS A 151 -1.25 17.16 23.45
N SER A 152 -1.75 18.27 22.89
CA SER A 152 -3.10 18.35 22.34
C SER A 152 -3.22 17.71 20.96
N LEU A 153 -2.11 17.39 20.29
CA LEU A 153 -2.14 16.68 19.00
C LEU A 153 -2.61 15.24 19.20
N ILE A 154 -3.58 14.82 18.39
CA ILE A 154 -4.19 13.49 18.49
C ILE A 154 -3.67 12.60 17.36
N GLN A 155 -3.86 13.03 16.11
CA GLN A 155 -3.49 12.25 14.93
C GLN A 155 -3.38 13.12 13.67
N ILE A 156 -2.76 12.55 12.63
CA ILE A 156 -2.68 13.16 11.30
C ILE A 156 -4.01 12.97 10.57
N CYS A 157 -4.49 14.01 9.89
CA CYS A 157 -5.63 13.98 8.99
C CYS A 157 -5.17 14.23 7.56
N HIS A 158 -5.98 13.81 6.59
CA HIS A 158 -5.70 14.07 5.18
C HIS A 158 -6.73 15.03 4.59
N VAL A 159 -6.28 16.21 4.20
CA VAL A 159 -7.13 17.28 3.66
C VAL A 159 -6.77 17.56 2.21
N VAL A 160 -7.71 17.35 1.30
CA VAL A 160 -7.50 17.60 -0.15
C VAL A 160 -8.17 18.90 -0.60
N ALA A 161 -7.49 19.65 -1.46
CA ALA A 161 -8.10 20.81 -2.12
C ALA A 161 -8.96 20.33 -3.31
N ALA A 162 -10.23 20.73 -3.33
CA ALA A 162 -11.18 20.41 -4.38
C ALA A 162 -11.72 21.68 -5.03
N LYS A 163 -11.90 21.68 -6.35
CA LYS A 163 -12.51 22.82 -7.06
C LYS A 163 -14.04 22.74 -7.02
N TYR A 164 -14.59 21.54 -7.15
CA TYR A 164 -16.02 21.23 -7.13
C TYR A 164 -16.24 19.92 -6.37
N ARG A 165 -17.47 19.68 -5.89
CA ARG A 165 -17.85 18.35 -5.41
C ARG A 165 -17.91 17.42 -6.61
N SER A 166 -17.23 16.29 -6.52
CA SER A 166 -17.17 15.27 -7.55
C SER A 166 -17.24 13.91 -6.90
N ILE A 167 -17.58 12.88 -7.69
CA ILE A 167 -17.56 11.50 -7.23
C ILE A 167 -16.22 11.13 -6.57
N GLY A 168 -15.10 11.61 -7.10
CA GLY A 168 -13.78 11.37 -6.49
C GLY A 168 -13.60 12.00 -5.10
N ILE A 169 -14.26 13.11 -4.79
CA ILE A 169 -14.21 13.72 -3.45
C ILE A 169 -15.16 12.99 -2.49
N GLU A 170 -16.32 12.57 -2.98
CA GLU A 170 -17.25 11.73 -2.20
C GLU A 170 -16.63 10.38 -1.86
N ASN A 171 -15.98 9.75 -2.83
CA ASN A 171 -15.17 8.56 -2.62
C ASN A 171 -14.07 8.86 -1.61
N TRP A 172 -13.24 9.90 -1.80
CA TRP A 172 -12.18 10.29 -0.87
C TRP A 172 -12.62 10.34 0.59
N ILE A 173 -13.73 11.02 0.90
CA ILE A 173 -14.22 11.13 2.29
C ILE A 173 -14.83 9.84 2.84
N LEU A 174 -15.26 8.91 1.97
CA LEU A 174 -15.75 7.59 2.38
C LEU A 174 -14.62 6.61 2.70
N HIS A 175 -13.42 6.82 2.15
CA HIS A 175 -12.28 5.91 2.34
C HIS A 175 -11.76 5.89 3.78
N SER A 176 -11.85 6.99 4.51
CA SER A 176 -11.36 7.05 5.89
C SER A 176 -12.10 8.10 6.71
N PRO A 177 -12.35 7.83 8.01
CA PRO A 177 -12.87 8.83 8.93
C PRO A 177 -11.93 10.02 9.15
N ASP A 178 -10.69 9.96 8.68
CA ASP A 178 -9.68 11.03 8.82
C ASP A 178 -9.50 11.84 7.53
N HIS A 179 -10.30 11.54 6.51
CA HIS A 179 -10.31 12.24 5.24
C HIS A 179 -11.29 13.40 5.24
N PHE A 180 -10.76 14.56 4.86
CA PHE A 180 -11.49 15.81 4.73
C PHE A 180 -11.12 16.47 3.40
N TYR A 181 -11.89 17.49 3.02
CA TYR A 181 -11.57 18.28 1.83
C TYR A 181 -11.90 19.75 2.05
N VAL A 182 -11.22 20.62 1.29
CA VAL A 182 -11.40 22.06 1.32
C VAL A 182 -11.68 22.56 -0.08
N ARG A 183 -12.74 23.35 -0.23
CA ARG A 183 -13.07 24.06 -1.48
C ARG A 183 -12.79 25.55 -1.42
N TYR A 184 -12.92 26.13 -0.23
CA TYR A 184 -12.98 27.57 -0.06
C TYR A 184 -11.92 28.10 0.90
N CYS A 185 -11.46 29.30 0.60
CA CYS A 185 -10.62 30.13 1.46
C CYS A 185 -11.37 31.42 1.77
N PHE A 186 -11.46 31.78 3.06
CA PHE A 186 -12.06 33.03 3.54
C PHE A 186 -11.00 33.93 4.19
N PRO A 187 -11.25 35.23 4.37
CA PRO A 187 -10.28 36.13 5.02
C PRO A 187 -9.93 35.73 6.46
N SER A 188 -10.89 35.18 7.21
CA SER A 188 -10.71 34.74 8.61
C SER A 188 -11.64 33.57 8.95
N LEU A 189 -11.44 32.95 10.12
CA LEU A 189 -12.31 31.88 10.62
C LEU A 189 -13.70 32.39 11.04
N ASN A 190 -13.81 33.67 11.41
CA ASN A 190 -15.10 34.30 11.68
C ASN A 190 -15.69 34.83 10.37
N VAL A 191 -16.34 33.93 9.64
CA VAL A 191 -16.94 34.25 8.35
C VAL A 191 -18.27 34.97 8.56
N LYS A 192 -18.37 36.20 8.04
CA LYS A 192 -19.60 37.01 8.13
C LYS A 192 -20.48 36.92 6.89
N THR A 193 -19.88 36.70 5.72
CA THR A 193 -20.58 36.69 4.43
C THR A 193 -20.04 35.60 3.52
N TRP A 194 -20.94 34.84 2.90
CA TRP A 194 -20.60 33.73 1.99
C TRP A 194 -19.85 34.19 0.73
N ASP A 195 -20.07 35.42 0.29
CA ASP A 195 -19.45 35.97 -0.92
C ASP A 195 -17.97 36.33 -0.75
N SER A 196 -17.45 36.33 0.48
CA SER A 196 -16.02 36.55 0.75
C SER A 196 -15.14 35.33 0.42
N LYS A 197 -15.72 34.24 -0.07
CA LYS A 197 -15.01 33.00 -0.42
C LYS A 197 -14.18 33.14 -1.69
N ARG A 198 -13.00 32.51 -1.67
CA ARG A 198 -12.16 32.25 -2.85
C ARG A 198 -12.00 30.75 -3.05
N CYS A 199 -12.19 30.25 -4.27
CA CYS A 199 -11.99 28.84 -4.58
C CYS A 199 -10.50 28.47 -4.55
N ILE A 200 -10.20 27.29 -4.02
CA ILE A 200 -8.84 26.74 -4.00
C ILE A 200 -8.65 25.82 -5.22
N THR A 201 -7.49 25.91 -5.86
CA THR A 201 -7.07 25.00 -6.94
C THR A 201 -6.00 24.03 -6.44
N ARG A 202 -6.17 22.73 -6.72
CA ARG A 202 -5.19 21.69 -6.42
C ARG A 202 -3.91 21.96 -7.24
N LYS A 203 -2.74 21.84 -6.61
CA LYS A 203 -1.44 21.79 -7.30
C LYS A 203 -1.27 20.37 -7.84
N GLU A 204 -0.95 20.21 -9.12
CA GLU A 204 -0.79 18.89 -9.75
C GLU A 204 0.31 18.09 -9.01
N LYS A 205 -0.04 16.87 -8.56
CA LYS A 205 0.89 15.92 -7.93
C LYS A 205 1.40 15.01 -9.03
N THR A 206 2.72 14.83 -9.14
CA THR A 206 3.29 13.76 -9.97
C THR A 206 2.97 12.42 -9.29
N THR A 207 2.14 11.61 -9.92
CA THR A 207 1.73 10.27 -9.45
C THR A 207 2.77 9.22 -9.86
N LEU A 208 2.97 8.20 -9.03
CA LEU A 208 3.85 7.07 -9.37
C LEU A 208 3.21 6.23 -10.49
N CYS A 209 4.03 5.57 -11.30
CA CYS A 209 3.53 4.68 -12.35
C CYS A 209 3.34 3.25 -11.83
N ALA A 210 2.15 2.67 -12.02
CA ALA A 210 1.83 1.30 -11.58
C ALA A 210 1.64 0.31 -12.75
N LEU A 211 2.01 -0.95 -12.49
CA LEU A 211 1.76 -2.13 -13.33
C LEU A 211 0.75 -3.05 -12.63
N ASP A 212 -0.39 -3.29 -13.27
CA ASP A 212 -1.43 -4.21 -12.79
C ASP A 212 -1.36 -5.56 -13.52
N VAL A 213 -0.94 -6.61 -12.81
CA VAL A 213 -0.77 -7.96 -13.35
C VAL A 213 -1.98 -8.81 -12.95
N PHE A 214 -2.56 -9.53 -13.92
CA PHE A 214 -3.86 -10.18 -13.73
C PHE A 214 -4.98 -9.16 -13.48
N GLY A 215 -4.93 -8.05 -14.20
CA GLY A 215 -5.77 -6.89 -13.92
C GLY A 215 -7.29 -7.13 -14.06
N GLY A 216 -7.71 -8.23 -14.69
CA GLY A 216 -9.12 -8.55 -14.87
C GLY A 216 -9.84 -7.41 -15.61
N CYS A 217 -10.96 -6.94 -15.07
CA CYS A 217 -11.67 -5.77 -15.59
C CYS A 217 -11.15 -4.43 -15.05
N GLY A 218 -10.09 -4.44 -14.24
CA GLY A 218 -9.49 -3.27 -13.60
C GLY A 218 -10.06 -2.92 -12.23
N ALA A 219 -11.02 -3.70 -11.71
CA ALA A 219 -11.70 -3.40 -10.45
C ALA A 219 -10.74 -3.22 -9.26
N PHE A 220 -9.71 -4.06 -9.14
CA PHE A 220 -8.77 -4.00 -8.02
C PHE A 220 -7.74 -2.88 -8.20
N GLY A 221 -6.97 -2.90 -9.28
CA GLY A 221 -5.90 -1.93 -9.52
C GLY A 221 -6.41 -0.50 -9.68
N LEU A 222 -7.48 -0.27 -10.45
CA LEU A 222 -8.02 1.08 -10.64
C LEU A 222 -8.65 1.64 -9.36
N ALA A 223 -9.34 0.80 -8.57
CA ALA A 223 -9.88 1.25 -7.28
C ALA A 223 -8.77 1.62 -6.28
N LEU A 224 -7.67 0.86 -6.25
CA LEU A 224 -6.51 1.20 -5.43
C LEU A 224 -5.83 2.51 -5.90
N ALA A 225 -5.73 2.72 -7.21
CA ALA A 225 -5.20 3.98 -7.76
C ALA A 225 -6.09 5.17 -7.37
N GLU A 226 -7.40 5.04 -7.56
CA GLU A 226 -8.39 6.07 -7.22
C GLU A 226 -8.36 6.40 -5.71
N GLY A 227 -8.43 5.38 -4.86
CA GLY A 227 -8.44 5.54 -3.41
C GLY A 227 -7.14 6.09 -2.84
N SER A 228 -5.99 5.68 -3.38
CA SER A 228 -4.68 6.12 -2.87
C SER A 228 -4.26 7.50 -3.39
N SER A 229 -4.69 7.90 -4.59
CA SER A 229 -4.27 9.15 -5.26
C SER A 229 -2.73 9.36 -5.28
N SER A 230 -1.97 8.26 -5.22
CA SER A 230 -0.52 8.28 -5.08
C SER A 230 0.19 7.61 -6.25
N PHE A 231 -0.54 6.80 -7.01
CA PHE A 231 -0.08 6.19 -8.26
C PHE A 231 -1.23 6.09 -9.26
N ASP A 232 -0.91 6.00 -10.53
CA ASP A 232 -1.85 5.71 -11.62
C ASP A 232 -1.47 4.40 -12.32
N ILE A 233 -2.47 3.64 -12.76
CA ILE A 233 -2.21 2.42 -13.54
C ILE A 233 -1.81 2.79 -14.96
N THR A 234 -0.53 2.64 -15.26
CA THR A 234 0.04 2.94 -16.58
C THR A 234 0.01 1.73 -17.51
N HIS A 235 0.16 0.54 -16.95
CA HIS A 235 0.24 -0.71 -17.68
C HIS A 235 -0.59 -1.79 -16.99
N ALA A 236 -1.23 -2.64 -17.78
CA ALA A 236 -1.94 -3.82 -17.28
C ALA A 236 -1.62 -5.05 -18.13
N ILE A 237 -1.54 -6.23 -17.52
CA ILE A 237 -1.42 -7.52 -18.22
C ILE A 237 -2.64 -8.36 -17.88
N GLU A 238 -3.43 -8.71 -18.90
CA GLU A 238 -4.65 -9.48 -18.75
C GLU A 238 -4.82 -10.48 -19.90
N ILE A 239 -5.08 -11.75 -19.60
CA ILE A 239 -5.14 -12.80 -20.62
C ILE A 239 -6.49 -12.86 -21.35
N ALA A 240 -7.61 -12.62 -20.65
CA ALA A 240 -8.93 -12.75 -21.24
C ALA A 240 -9.31 -11.50 -22.07
N PRO A 241 -9.67 -11.66 -23.36
CA PRO A 241 -9.95 -10.50 -24.22
C PRO A 241 -11.11 -9.62 -23.75
N SER A 242 -12.18 -10.20 -23.21
CA SER A 242 -13.36 -9.46 -22.76
C SER A 242 -13.10 -8.60 -21.52
N THR A 243 -12.32 -9.11 -20.57
CA THR A 243 -11.91 -8.37 -19.37
C THR A 243 -10.90 -7.28 -19.72
N ALA A 244 -9.91 -7.57 -20.58
CA ALA A 244 -8.97 -6.59 -21.10
C ALA A 244 -9.68 -5.44 -21.85
N GLN A 245 -10.69 -5.75 -22.67
CA GLN A 245 -11.51 -4.73 -23.34
C GLN A 245 -12.28 -3.88 -22.31
N THR A 246 -12.85 -4.50 -21.29
CA THR A 246 -13.53 -3.78 -20.19
C THR A 246 -12.56 -2.88 -19.43
N TYR A 247 -11.36 -3.35 -19.14
CA TYR A 247 -10.30 -2.56 -18.52
C TYR A 247 -10.01 -1.31 -19.36
N LYS A 248 -9.75 -1.49 -20.66
CA LYS A 248 -9.42 -0.39 -21.58
C LYS A 248 -10.55 0.62 -21.76
N LEU A 249 -11.82 0.18 -21.66
CA LEU A 249 -12.98 1.08 -21.67
C LEU A 249 -13.03 1.97 -20.44
N ASN A 250 -12.68 1.44 -19.26
CA ASN A 250 -12.69 2.20 -17.99
C ASN A 250 -11.43 3.04 -17.79
N SER A 251 -10.29 2.64 -18.36
CA SER A 251 -9.05 3.41 -18.36
C SER A 251 -8.43 3.49 -19.76
N PRO A 252 -8.88 4.46 -20.59
CA PRO A 252 -8.38 4.63 -21.95
C PRO A 252 -6.89 4.94 -22.03
N GLU A 253 -6.31 5.55 -20.99
CA GLU A 253 -4.89 5.93 -20.93
C GLU A 253 -3.98 4.74 -20.58
N THR A 254 -4.49 3.73 -19.87
CA THR A 254 -3.69 2.55 -19.48
C THR A 254 -3.31 1.71 -20.70
N THR A 255 -2.05 1.32 -20.81
CA THR A 255 -1.59 0.34 -21.80
C THR A 255 -1.98 -1.07 -21.34
N VAL A 256 -3.07 -1.59 -21.88
CA VAL A 256 -3.58 -2.93 -21.55
C VAL A 256 -3.00 -3.95 -22.53
N LEU A 257 -2.12 -4.81 -22.04
CA LEU A 257 -1.47 -5.89 -22.79
C LEU A 257 -2.34 -7.15 -22.69
N ASN A 258 -3.10 -7.45 -23.74
CA ASN A 258 -3.93 -8.66 -23.77
C ASN A 258 -3.14 -9.93 -24.13
N ILE A 259 -2.28 -10.39 -23.21
CA ILE A 259 -1.32 -11.49 -23.40
C ILE A 259 -1.22 -12.38 -22.14
N CYS A 260 -0.61 -13.56 -22.28
CA CYS A 260 -0.31 -14.41 -21.12
C CYS A 260 0.86 -13.82 -20.30
N VAL A 261 0.76 -13.84 -18.97
CA VAL A 261 1.83 -13.32 -18.09
C VAL A 261 3.16 -14.04 -18.30
N ASN A 262 3.17 -15.35 -18.58
CA ASN A 262 4.39 -16.10 -18.85
C ASN A 262 5.10 -15.60 -20.12
N ASP A 263 4.32 -15.29 -21.16
CA ASP A 263 4.84 -14.73 -22.42
C ASP A 263 5.37 -13.31 -22.17
N ALA A 264 4.63 -12.51 -21.39
CA ALA A 264 5.04 -11.17 -21.01
C ALA A 264 6.38 -11.17 -20.25
N VAL A 265 6.50 -11.99 -19.19
CA VAL A 265 7.72 -12.12 -18.39
C VAL A 265 8.91 -12.55 -19.25
N ARG A 266 8.72 -13.60 -20.07
CA ARG A 266 9.77 -14.11 -20.97
C ARG A 266 10.25 -13.01 -21.90
N TYR A 267 9.32 -12.29 -22.52
CA TYR A 267 9.62 -11.20 -23.45
C TYR A 267 10.33 -10.03 -22.76
N ILE A 268 9.80 -9.54 -21.63
CA ILE A 268 10.38 -8.44 -20.85
C ILE A 268 11.82 -8.75 -20.45
N ILE A 269 12.07 -9.93 -19.87
CA ILE A 269 13.40 -10.33 -19.40
C ILE A 269 14.36 -10.43 -20.59
N LYS A 270 13.99 -11.16 -21.63
CA LYS A 270 14.84 -11.32 -22.81
C LYS A 270 15.14 -9.98 -23.49
N LYS A 271 14.14 -9.10 -23.61
CA LYS A 271 14.30 -7.78 -24.22
C LYS A 271 15.23 -6.89 -23.40
N ASN A 272 15.07 -6.85 -22.07
CA ASN A 272 15.95 -6.07 -21.19
C ASN A 272 17.40 -6.59 -21.18
N LEU A 273 17.59 -7.89 -21.44
CA LEU A 273 18.91 -8.51 -21.59
C LEU A 273 19.49 -8.42 -23.01
N ASN A 274 18.78 -7.80 -23.97
CA ASN A 274 19.12 -7.79 -25.40
C ASN A 274 19.32 -9.21 -25.99
N LYS A 275 18.49 -10.16 -25.57
CA LYS A 275 18.50 -11.58 -25.98
C LYS A 275 17.16 -12.03 -26.58
N ASN A 276 16.30 -11.10 -27.00
CA ASN A 276 15.03 -11.40 -27.62
C ASN A 276 15.20 -11.68 -29.12
N ASN A 277 14.48 -12.68 -29.62
CA ASN A 277 14.33 -12.97 -31.04
C ASN A 277 12.94 -12.55 -31.54
N PRO A 278 12.71 -12.45 -32.86
CA PRO A 278 11.38 -12.14 -33.41
C PRO A 278 10.28 -13.07 -32.90
N ASP A 279 10.60 -14.37 -32.75
CA ASP A 279 9.68 -15.42 -32.25
C ASP A 279 9.33 -15.27 -30.76
N ASP A 280 10.05 -14.44 -30.00
CA ASP A 280 9.75 -14.18 -28.59
C ASP A 280 8.64 -13.13 -28.41
N THR A 281 8.22 -12.46 -29.49
CA THR A 281 7.20 -11.40 -29.43
C THR A 281 5.85 -12.00 -29.05
N PRO A 282 5.22 -11.56 -27.95
CA PRO A 282 3.94 -12.10 -27.51
C PRO A 282 2.83 -11.84 -28.52
N ILE A 283 1.89 -12.77 -28.60
CA ILE A 283 0.72 -12.68 -29.48
C ILE A 283 -0.50 -12.29 -28.64
N THR A 284 -1.24 -11.27 -29.07
CA THR A 284 -2.47 -10.87 -28.39
C THR A 284 -3.54 -11.95 -28.50
N LYS A 285 -4.26 -12.17 -27.39
CA LYS A 285 -5.38 -13.12 -27.34
C LYS A 285 -6.63 -12.58 -28.03
N ALA A 286 -6.72 -11.28 -28.30
CA ALA A 286 -7.87 -10.66 -28.95
C ALA A 286 -7.81 -10.75 -30.48
N THR A 287 -6.70 -10.33 -31.10
CA THR A 287 -6.57 -10.26 -32.57
C THR A 287 -5.65 -11.32 -33.16
N GLY A 288 -4.82 -12.00 -32.35
CA GLY A 288 -3.81 -12.93 -32.84
C GLY A 288 -2.57 -12.26 -33.44
N GLU A 289 -2.39 -10.95 -33.25
CA GLU A 289 -1.26 -10.19 -33.79
C GLU A 289 -0.08 -10.09 -32.79
N PRO A 290 1.16 -9.91 -33.27
CA PRO A 290 2.30 -9.62 -32.40
C PRO A 290 2.12 -8.28 -31.67
N VAL A 291 2.45 -8.25 -30.38
CA VAL A 291 2.41 -7.05 -29.55
C VAL A 291 3.81 -6.70 -29.08
N GLU A 292 4.34 -5.58 -29.57
CA GLU A 292 5.59 -5.02 -29.08
C GLU A 292 5.33 -4.00 -27.96
N PHE A 293 6.08 -4.13 -26.87
CA PHE A 293 6.07 -3.19 -25.75
C PHE A 293 7.42 -3.18 -25.05
N SER A 294 7.66 -2.27 -24.11
CA SER A 294 8.89 -2.20 -23.33
C SER A 294 8.54 -1.88 -21.88
N LEU A 295 9.07 -2.67 -20.95
CA LEU A 295 8.99 -2.42 -19.51
C LEU A 295 10.38 -2.67 -18.91
N ARG A 296 11.02 -1.61 -18.45
CA ARG A 296 12.34 -1.62 -17.84
C ARG A 296 12.23 -1.36 -16.34
N PRO A 297 13.23 -1.79 -15.54
CA PRO A 297 13.33 -1.35 -14.16
C PRO A 297 13.26 0.19 -14.08
N GLY A 298 12.34 0.71 -13.26
CA GLY A 298 12.07 2.14 -13.13
C GLY A 298 10.93 2.70 -13.98
N ASP A 299 10.43 1.97 -15.00
CA ASP A 299 9.26 2.42 -15.78
C ASP A 299 7.97 2.33 -14.96
N THR A 300 7.92 1.39 -14.02
CA THR A 300 6.81 1.19 -13.09
C THR A 300 7.37 1.02 -11.68
N GLU A 301 6.89 1.83 -10.75
CA GLU A 301 7.34 1.87 -9.36
C GLU A 301 6.42 1.06 -8.43
N VAL A 302 5.18 0.82 -8.85
CA VAL A 302 4.20 0.04 -8.10
C VAL A 302 3.80 -1.20 -8.92
N LEU A 303 3.74 -2.36 -8.29
CA LEU A 303 3.13 -3.56 -8.85
C LEU A 303 1.88 -3.93 -8.05
N ILE A 304 0.80 -4.24 -8.76
CA ILE A 304 -0.45 -4.72 -8.20
C ILE A 304 -0.76 -6.06 -8.85
N ALA A 305 -1.22 -7.04 -8.06
CA ALA A 305 -1.68 -8.29 -8.62
C ALA A 305 -2.76 -8.96 -7.77
N GLY A 306 -3.91 -9.25 -8.39
CA GLY A 306 -4.91 -10.20 -7.88
C GLY A 306 -4.75 -11.53 -8.61
N PHE A 307 -3.81 -12.37 -8.16
CA PHE A 307 -3.45 -13.57 -8.91
C PHE A 307 -4.36 -14.75 -8.56
N PRO A 308 -4.85 -15.50 -9.57
CA PRO A 308 -5.77 -16.61 -9.31
C PRO A 308 -5.09 -17.73 -8.51
N TRP A 309 -5.77 -18.20 -7.47
CA TRP A 309 -5.45 -19.47 -6.84
C TRP A 309 -5.95 -20.63 -7.71
N CYS A 310 -5.04 -21.50 -8.14
CA CYS A 310 -5.34 -22.86 -8.60
C CYS A 310 -4.34 -23.77 -7.88
N THR A 311 -4.87 -24.78 -7.19
CA THR A 311 -4.20 -25.70 -6.26
C THR A 311 -2.71 -25.93 -6.53
N LEU A 312 -1.86 -25.32 -5.71
CA LEU A 312 -0.40 -25.42 -5.76
C LEU A 312 0.04 -26.81 -5.25
N PHE A 313 0.09 -27.82 -6.12
CA PHE A 313 0.78 -29.09 -5.85
C PHE A 313 2.17 -29.04 -6.51
N LEU A 314 3.17 -28.48 -5.82
CA LEU A 314 4.56 -28.57 -6.26
C LEU A 314 5.05 -30.03 -6.17
N HIS A 315 4.95 -30.76 -7.27
CA HIS A 315 5.70 -31.98 -7.57
C HIS A 315 6.84 -31.70 -8.57
N ALA A 316 7.46 -30.52 -8.51
CA ALA A 316 8.43 -30.06 -9.51
C ALA A 316 9.90 -30.02 -9.04
N PHE A 317 10.25 -30.64 -7.90
CA PHE A 317 11.65 -30.69 -7.45
C PHE A 317 12.34 -32.05 -7.55
N GLU A 318 11.69 -33.10 -8.09
CA GLU A 318 12.35 -34.39 -8.39
C GLU A 318 11.93 -34.91 -9.78
N ALA A 319 12.35 -34.22 -10.84
CA ALA A 319 12.11 -34.65 -12.23
C ALA A 319 13.32 -35.33 -12.89
N GLU A 320 14.31 -35.82 -12.12
CA GLU A 320 15.44 -36.58 -12.70
C GLU A 320 15.45 -38.08 -12.34
N SER A 321 14.59 -38.60 -11.44
CA SER A 321 14.68 -39.99 -10.97
C SER A 321 13.48 -40.90 -11.23
N ILE A 322 12.37 -40.43 -11.82
CA ILE A 322 11.17 -41.26 -12.04
C ILE A 322 10.73 -41.24 -13.51
N PHE A 323 11.59 -41.76 -14.39
CA PHE A 323 11.23 -42.02 -15.80
C PHE A 323 10.63 -43.42 -16.05
N ASN A 324 10.33 -44.21 -15.01
CA ASN A 324 10.01 -45.64 -15.17
C ASN A 324 8.81 -46.14 -14.36
N LEU A 325 7.67 -45.44 -14.36
CA LEU A 325 6.40 -46.06 -13.96
C LEU A 325 5.33 -45.82 -15.03
N GLN A 326 5.02 -46.89 -15.77
CA GLN A 326 3.85 -46.95 -16.65
C GLN A 326 2.56 -46.71 -15.85
N PRO A 327 1.58 -45.98 -16.41
CA PRO A 327 0.33 -45.73 -15.72
C PRO A 327 -0.55 -46.99 -15.77
N THR A 328 -0.67 -47.70 -14.65
CA THR A 328 -1.69 -48.74 -14.50
C THR A 328 -3.05 -48.10 -14.34
N ALA A 329 -3.96 -48.54 -15.20
CA ALA A 329 -5.31 -48.04 -15.39
C ALA A 329 -6.16 -48.01 -14.10
N PHE A 330 -6.63 -46.83 -13.70
CA PHE A 330 -7.93 -46.62 -13.05
C PHE A 330 -8.34 -45.13 -13.15
N ASN A 331 -9.44 -44.85 -13.87
CA ASN A 331 -10.20 -43.60 -13.96
C ASN A 331 -9.54 -42.31 -14.49
N SER A 332 -9.64 -42.20 -15.83
CA SER A 332 -9.21 -41.17 -16.77
C SER A 332 -10.07 -39.88 -16.81
N LYS A 333 -10.23 -39.13 -15.70
CA LYS A 333 -10.84 -37.78 -15.80
C LYS A 333 -10.15 -36.68 -15.01
N TYR A 334 -9.40 -37.02 -13.97
CA TYR A 334 -8.77 -36.02 -13.10
C TYR A 334 -7.27 -35.85 -13.33
N ILE A 335 -6.57 -36.79 -13.97
CA ILE A 335 -5.10 -36.73 -14.16
C ILE A 335 -4.67 -35.64 -15.16
N SER A 336 -5.56 -35.18 -16.05
CA SER A 336 -5.26 -34.09 -16.99
C SER A 336 -5.12 -32.71 -16.34
N GLU A 337 -5.53 -32.55 -15.07
CA GLU A 337 -5.51 -31.27 -14.34
C GLU A 337 -4.24 -31.07 -13.48
N TRP A 338 -3.36 -32.09 -13.37
CA TRP A 338 -2.20 -32.09 -12.46
C TRP A 338 -0.94 -31.44 -13.05
N ASN A 339 -0.98 -31.10 -14.34
CA ASN A 339 0.04 -30.35 -15.08
C ASN A 339 -0.48 -28.98 -15.53
N ASP A 340 -1.57 -28.48 -14.94
CA ASP A 340 -2.15 -27.20 -15.38
C ASP A 340 -1.20 -26.06 -15.00
N ILE A 341 -0.56 -25.45 -16.01
CA ILE A 341 0.31 -24.26 -15.93
C ILE A 341 -0.35 -23.12 -15.14
N LYS A 342 -1.70 -23.10 -15.08
CA LYS A 342 -2.47 -22.14 -14.26
C LYS A 342 -2.20 -22.24 -12.76
N THR A 343 -1.69 -23.36 -12.25
CA THR A 343 -1.40 -23.58 -10.82
C THR A 343 -0.14 -22.88 -10.32
N ASN A 344 0.74 -22.41 -11.22
CA ASN A 344 2.05 -21.86 -10.86
C ASN A 344 2.21 -20.37 -11.15
N LEU A 345 1.12 -19.61 -11.32
CA LEU A 345 1.15 -18.20 -11.73
C LEU A 345 1.81 -17.25 -10.71
N ILE A 346 2.03 -17.72 -9.47
CA ILE A 346 2.86 -17.03 -8.49
C ILE A 346 4.34 -16.95 -8.93
N LEU A 347 4.85 -17.94 -9.66
CA LEU A 347 6.25 -18.00 -10.10
C LEU A 347 6.59 -16.96 -11.19
N PRO A 348 5.81 -16.80 -12.29
CA PRO A 348 6.07 -15.72 -13.24
C PRO A 348 5.86 -14.35 -12.61
N LEU A 349 4.92 -14.21 -11.66
CA LEU A 349 4.75 -12.97 -10.90
C LEU A 349 6.01 -12.63 -10.08
N LEU A 350 6.54 -13.59 -9.31
CA LEU A 350 7.79 -13.43 -8.56
C LEU A 350 8.99 -13.15 -9.49
N SER A 351 9.06 -13.81 -10.65
CA SER A 351 10.10 -13.56 -11.64
C SER A 351 10.02 -12.13 -12.21
N LEU A 352 8.81 -11.61 -12.39
CA LEU A 352 8.60 -10.24 -12.83
C LEU A 352 9.02 -9.22 -11.77
N ILE A 353 8.65 -9.47 -10.51
CA ILE A 353 9.02 -8.65 -9.35
C ILE A 353 10.55 -8.60 -9.18
N ASP A 354 11.20 -9.76 -9.30
CA ASP A 354 12.66 -9.86 -9.16
C ASP A 354 13.38 -9.05 -10.26
N HIS A 355 12.88 -9.13 -11.49
CA HIS A 355 13.48 -8.44 -12.63
C HIS A 355 13.20 -6.94 -12.68
N LEU A 356 11.96 -6.52 -12.41
CA LEU A 356 11.55 -5.11 -12.50
C LEU A 356 11.82 -4.29 -11.23
N ARG A 357 11.94 -4.95 -10.07
CA ARG A 357 12.29 -4.33 -8.79
C ARG A 357 11.39 -3.13 -8.42
N GLN A 358 10.07 -3.30 -8.54
CA GLN A 358 9.11 -2.26 -8.14
C GLN A 358 9.29 -1.88 -6.67
N ARG A 359 9.09 -0.61 -6.33
CA ARG A 359 9.26 -0.10 -4.96
C ARG A 359 8.16 -0.57 -4.03
N ILE A 360 6.92 -0.67 -4.52
CA ILE A 360 5.74 -1.07 -3.76
C ILE A 360 5.07 -2.24 -4.47
N ILE A 361 4.72 -3.27 -3.72
CA ILE A 361 4.03 -4.45 -4.24
C ILE A 361 2.75 -4.67 -3.42
N ILE A 362 1.61 -4.75 -4.10
CA ILE A 362 0.31 -5.00 -3.50
C ILE A 362 -0.24 -6.30 -4.10
N LEU A 363 -0.41 -7.32 -3.26
CA LEU A 363 -0.88 -8.63 -3.67
C LEU A 363 -2.21 -8.93 -2.99
N GLU A 364 -3.22 -9.25 -3.78
CA GLU A 364 -4.51 -9.73 -3.30
C GLU A 364 -4.66 -11.22 -3.58
N ASN A 365 -5.31 -11.93 -2.65
CA ASN A 365 -5.70 -13.31 -2.80
C ASN A 365 -6.82 -13.67 -1.83
N VAL A 366 -7.47 -14.82 -2.08
CA VAL A 366 -8.53 -15.37 -1.23
C VAL A 366 -8.00 -15.91 0.10
N ALA A 367 -8.81 -15.84 1.16
CA ALA A 367 -8.46 -16.37 2.50
C ALA A 367 -7.99 -17.84 2.51
N GLY A 368 -8.46 -18.65 1.55
CA GLY A 368 -8.03 -20.04 1.37
C GLY A 368 -6.52 -20.20 1.13
N PHE A 369 -5.84 -19.16 0.63
CA PHE A 369 -4.39 -19.10 0.44
C PHE A 369 -3.62 -19.44 1.73
N LEU A 370 -4.12 -18.99 2.88
CA LEU A 370 -3.50 -19.21 4.19
C LEU A 370 -3.46 -20.68 4.59
N SER A 371 -4.36 -21.50 4.04
CA SER A 371 -4.50 -22.92 4.39
C SER A 371 -3.79 -23.86 3.40
N CYS A 372 -3.17 -23.31 2.35
CA CYS A 372 -2.48 -24.14 1.37
C CYS A 372 -1.33 -24.93 1.99
N GLN A 373 -1.28 -26.24 1.68
CA GLN A 373 -0.15 -27.10 1.96
C GLN A 373 0.70 -27.28 0.72
N LEU A 374 1.97 -26.87 0.78
CA LEU A 374 2.93 -27.19 -0.28
C LEU A 374 3.45 -28.61 -0.13
N MET A 375 3.65 -29.33 -1.24
CA MET A 375 4.18 -30.71 -1.24
C MET A 375 3.31 -31.71 -0.45
N GLY A 376 2.03 -31.40 -0.25
CA GLY A 376 1.07 -32.36 0.28
C GLY A 376 0.62 -33.35 -0.80
N VAL A 377 0.25 -34.57 -0.40
CA VAL A 377 -0.29 -35.59 -1.29
C VAL A 377 -1.80 -35.66 -1.08
N GLN A 378 -2.59 -35.48 -2.13
CA GLN A 378 -4.03 -35.62 -2.03
C GLN A 378 -4.40 -37.10 -1.84
N ASN A 379 -4.95 -37.43 -0.68
CA ASN A 379 -5.46 -38.76 -0.36
C ASN A 379 -7.00 -38.72 -0.27
N GLY A 380 -7.67 -38.77 -1.41
CA GLY A 380 -9.14 -38.66 -1.50
C GLY A 380 -9.64 -37.24 -1.80
N GLN A 381 -10.96 -37.07 -1.90
CA GLN A 381 -11.57 -35.81 -2.37
C GLN A 381 -11.36 -34.62 -1.43
N HIS A 382 -11.16 -34.85 -0.12
CA HIS A 382 -11.12 -33.80 0.90
C HIS A 382 -9.95 -33.94 1.89
N HIS A 383 -8.98 -34.79 1.59
CA HIS A 383 -7.88 -35.04 2.51
C HIS A 383 -6.55 -34.91 1.79
N ILE A 384 -5.65 -34.14 2.41
CA ILE A 384 -4.28 -33.94 1.97
C ILE A 384 -3.40 -34.42 3.12
N GLU A 385 -2.50 -35.34 2.80
CA GLU A 385 -1.52 -35.91 3.73
C GLU A 385 -0.14 -35.30 3.49
N GLY A 386 0.59 -35.04 4.59
CA GLY A 386 1.93 -34.46 4.51
C GLY A 386 1.95 -32.98 4.12
N GLY A 387 3.07 -32.56 3.52
CA GLY A 387 3.26 -31.18 3.07
C GLY A 387 3.56 -30.14 4.16
N ILE A 388 3.98 -28.96 3.73
CA ILE A 388 4.26 -27.80 4.56
C ILE A 388 2.97 -27.01 4.72
N LYS A 389 2.43 -26.98 5.94
CA LYS A 389 1.29 -26.13 6.31
C LYS A 389 1.57 -24.67 5.99
N GLN A 390 0.59 -24.00 5.38
CA GLN A 390 0.68 -22.61 4.92
C GLN A 390 1.86 -22.40 3.96
N GLY A 391 2.21 -23.44 3.20
CA GLY A 391 3.42 -23.47 2.39
C GLY A 391 3.45 -22.37 1.35
N ALA A 392 2.33 -22.08 0.68
CA ALA A 392 2.27 -21.05 -0.36
C ALA A 392 2.59 -19.65 0.19
N LEU A 393 1.98 -19.29 1.33
CA LEU A 393 2.30 -18.04 2.02
C LEU A 393 3.77 -17.99 2.44
N LYS A 394 4.29 -19.09 3.02
CA LYS A 394 5.69 -19.16 3.44
C LYS A 394 6.65 -19.03 2.26
N LEU A 395 6.34 -19.62 1.12
CA LEU A 395 7.12 -19.50 -0.11
C LEU A 395 7.11 -18.05 -0.61
N LEU A 396 5.93 -17.42 -0.69
CA LEU A 396 5.80 -16.03 -1.10
C LEU A 396 6.62 -15.10 -0.20
N ILE A 397 6.44 -15.20 1.13
CA ILE A 397 7.18 -14.41 2.11
C ILE A 397 8.67 -14.67 1.98
N SER A 398 9.10 -15.93 1.86
CA SER A 398 10.52 -16.27 1.74
C SER A 398 11.15 -15.69 0.48
N CYS A 399 10.46 -15.74 -0.66
CA CYS A 399 10.95 -15.17 -1.91
C CYS A 399 11.07 -13.64 -1.83
N LEU A 400 10.02 -12.95 -1.37
CA LEU A 400 10.04 -11.49 -1.22
C LEU A 400 11.10 -11.04 -0.20
N ASN A 401 11.26 -11.79 0.89
CA ASN A 401 12.25 -11.51 1.93
C ASN A 401 13.68 -11.68 1.39
N GLU A 402 13.93 -12.72 0.58
CA GLU A 402 15.23 -12.92 -0.05
C GLU A 402 15.53 -11.85 -1.11
N MET A 403 14.50 -11.36 -1.79
CA MET A 403 14.56 -10.19 -2.67
C MET A 403 14.77 -8.87 -1.90
N GLY A 404 14.75 -8.87 -0.56
CA GLY A 404 14.98 -7.68 0.26
C GLY A 404 13.77 -6.75 0.40
N TYR A 405 12.56 -7.25 0.19
CA TYR A 405 11.34 -6.50 0.47
C TYR A 405 10.97 -6.55 1.95
N GLN A 406 10.41 -5.43 2.43
CA GLN A 406 9.65 -5.40 3.68
C GLN A 406 8.24 -5.91 3.39
N ILE A 407 7.69 -6.71 4.30
CA ILE A 407 6.47 -7.49 4.04
C ILE A 407 5.51 -7.28 5.20
N GLN A 408 4.25 -7.03 4.88
CA GLN A 408 3.14 -7.11 5.82
C GLN A 408 1.98 -7.81 5.12
N PHE A 409 1.22 -8.62 5.84
CA PHE A 409 0.03 -9.27 5.31
C PHE A 409 -1.09 -9.26 6.35
N SER A 410 -2.32 -9.18 5.87
CA SER A 410 -3.52 -9.09 6.71
C SER A 410 -4.72 -9.68 5.98
N LEU A 411 -5.72 -10.13 6.74
CA LEU A 411 -7.04 -10.46 6.20
C LEU A 411 -7.95 -9.24 6.31
N LEU A 412 -8.61 -8.87 5.22
CA LEU A 412 -9.48 -7.69 5.15
C LEU A 412 -10.89 -8.11 4.80
N GLN A 413 -11.89 -7.70 5.60
CA GLN A 413 -13.29 -8.00 5.33
C GLN A 413 -13.92 -6.84 4.54
N ALA A 414 -14.40 -7.11 3.32
CA ALA A 414 -15.05 -6.13 2.44
C ALA A 414 -16.22 -5.42 3.13
N GLY A 415 -16.96 -6.12 4.01
CA GLY A 415 -18.05 -5.54 4.82
C GLY A 415 -17.64 -4.38 5.72
N HIS A 416 -16.38 -4.35 6.18
CA HIS A 416 -15.86 -3.24 6.98
C HIS A 416 -15.61 -1.97 6.14
N TYR A 417 -15.60 -2.10 4.82
CA TYR A 417 -15.36 -1.02 3.86
C TYR A 417 -16.63 -0.62 3.09
N GLY A 418 -17.81 -0.88 3.67
CA GLY A 418 -19.08 -0.37 3.15
C GLY A 418 -19.74 -1.20 2.04
N VAL A 419 -19.23 -2.41 1.76
CA VAL A 419 -19.84 -3.33 0.79
C VAL A 419 -20.78 -4.30 1.53
N PRO A 420 -22.04 -4.48 1.13
CA PRO A 420 -22.96 -5.43 1.77
C PRO A 420 -22.68 -6.89 1.36
N GLN A 421 -21.44 -7.33 1.52
CA GLN A 421 -20.95 -8.66 1.15
C GLN A 421 -20.00 -9.19 2.22
N GLY A 422 -20.20 -10.44 2.64
CA GLY A 422 -19.23 -11.16 3.47
C GLY A 422 -18.13 -11.75 2.57
N HIS A 423 -17.04 -11.02 2.41
CA HIS A 423 -15.89 -11.43 1.59
C HIS A 423 -14.59 -11.05 2.32
N VAL A 424 -13.72 -12.03 2.52
CA VAL A 424 -12.45 -11.91 3.27
C VAL A 424 -11.27 -12.18 2.36
#